data_AF-A0A1R2CDS2-F1
#
_entry.id   AF-A0A1R2CDS2-F1
#
_cell.length_a   1.000
_cell.length_b   1.000
_cell.length_c   1.000
_cell.angle_alpha   90.00
_cell.angle_beta   90.00
_cell.angle_gamma   90.00
#
_symmetry.space_group_name_H-M   'P 1'
#
loop_
_entity.id
_entity.type
_entity.pdbx_description
1 polymer ?
#
loop_
_entity_poly.entity_id
_entity_poly.type
_entity_poly.pdbx_seq_one_letter_code
_entity_poly.pdbx_strand_id
1 'polypeptide(L)'
;MLKSLYMHFYSEHLYGHHKYVSTPNDPATAKFGQTLYAYIPQTLKGSFINTWKRECKAAEKLGKSPYSLHNHFIQWLSIEAIFTFSIWCAWGWKTLGLFLFQAFLSVWMLETINYIRHYGLQRKKQANGLYEPVTTKHSWNAPQTLQNLILLKLQRHSDHHANAYKPYQTLLSCEDSPNLPCGYAVCVLASFFPPVWFGIVNPLAEATNKQGRPNDEQMEKSNSSLKIWLAIQTSIVTILAIII
;
A
#
# COMPACT_ATOMS: atom_id res chain seq x y z
N MET A 1 -12.27 6.79 4.77
CA MET A 1 -11.21 7.78 4.48
C MET A 1 -11.34 9.06 5.31
N LEU A 2 -12.55 9.62 5.55
CA LEU A 2 -12.72 10.81 6.42
C LEU A 2 -12.15 10.64 7.84
N LYS A 3 -12.43 9.50 8.50
CA LYS A 3 -11.90 9.16 9.84
C LYS A 3 -10.37 8.99 9.90
N SER A 4 -9.70 9.06 8.76
CA SER A 4 -8.25 8.96 8.65
C SER A 4 -7.64 10.22 8.03
N LEU A 5 -8.44 11.26 7.76
CA LEU A 5 -8.03 12.51 7.09
C LEU A 5 -7.22 12.25 5.81
N TYR A 6 -7.68 11.29 5.01
CA TYR A 6 -7.00 10.80 3.82
C TYR A 6 -7.97 10.56 2.65
N MET A 7 -8.97 11.45 2.49
CA MET A 7 -10.02 11.31 1.47
C MET A 7 -9.48 11.33 0.03
N HIS A 8 -8.43 12.10 -0.23
CA HIS A 8 -7.79 12.19 -1.55
C HIS A 8 -7.24 10.84 -2.05
N PHE A 9 -6.94 9.90 -1.13
CA PHE A 9 -6.54 8.54 -1.48
C PHE A 9 -7.55 7.83 -2.38
N TYR A 10 -8.86 8.10 -2.24
CA TYR A 10 -9.86 7.49 -3.11
C TYR A 10 -9.60 7.80 -4.59
N SER A 11 -9.37 9.09 -4.89
CA SER A 11 -9.11 9.55 -6.25
C SER A 11 -7.73 9.07 -6.71
N GLU A 12 -6.70 9.12 -5.85
CA GLU A 12 -5.38 8.62 -6.24
C GLU A 12 -5.35 7.13 -6.49
N HIS A 13 -5.98 6.34 -5.62
CA HIS A 13 -6.02 4.89 -5.76
C HIS A 13 -6.68 4.50 -7.08
N LEU A 14 -7.85 5.06 -7.36
CA LEU A 14 -8.67 4.71 -8.52
C LEU A 14 -8.09 5.21 -9.84
N TYR A 15 -7.67 6.48 -9.89
CA TYR A 15 -7.30 7.15 -11.15
C TYR A 15 -5.79 7.29 -11.35
N GLY A 16 -4.99 7.13 -10.30
CA GLY A 16 -3.53 7.17 -10.32
C GLY A 16 -2.94 5.77 -10.20
N HIS A 17 -2.97 5.22 -8.99
CA HIS A 17 -2.30 3.98 -8.63
C HIS A 17 -2.75 2.81 -9.51
N HIS A 18 -4.05 2.53 -9.66
CA HIS A 18 -4.52 1.45 -10.54
C HIS A 18 -4.02 1.57 -12.00
N LYS A 19 -3.82 2.78 -12.48
CA LYS A 19 -3.35 3.04 -13.85
C LYS A 19 -1.84 2.90 -13.98
N TYR A 20 -1.09 3.36 -12.98
CA TYR A 20 0.36 3.51 -13.03
C TYR A 20 1.12 2.51 -12.13
N VAL A 21 0.43 1.62 -11.42
CA VAL A 21 1.03 0.61 -10.52
C VAL A 21 2.18 -0.11 -11.21
N SER A 22 3.25 -0.36 -10.46
CA SER A 22 4.50 -0.97 -10.94
C SER A 22 5.22 -0.14 -12.02
N THR A 23 4.97 1.17 -12.10
CA THR A 23 5.73 2.09 -12.95
C THR A 23 6.33 3.24 -12.10
N PRO A 24 7.38 3.94 -12.59
CA PRO A 24 7.93 5.10 -11.92
C PRO A 24 6.96 6.27 -11.71
N ASN A 25 5.81 6.28 -12.42
CA ASN A 25 4.80 7.32 -12.31
C ASN A 25 3.84 7.12 -11.13
N ASP A 26 3.88 5.95 -10.49
CA ASP A 26 3.05 5.65 -9.33
C ASP A 26 3.82 5.87 -8.02
N PRO A 27 3.42 6.84 -7.18
CA PRO A 27 4.08 7.09 -5.91
C PRO A 27 3.86 5.97 -4.89
N ALA A 28 2.79 5.18 -5.05
CA ALA A 28 2.45 4.05 -4.18
C ALA A 28 3.12 2.72 -4.61
N THR A 29 3.97 2.75 -5.65
CA THR A 29 4.84 1.61 -5.99
C THR A 29 6.15 1.73 -5.22
N ALA A 30 6.41 0.75 -4.35
CA ALA A 30 7.67 0.64 -3.63
C ALA A 30 8.77 0.08 -4.54
N LYS A 31 9.89 0.79 -4.64
CA LYS A 31 11.01 0.39 -5.50
C LYS A 31 11.78 -0.77 -4.86
N PHE A 32 12.43 -1.58 -5.69
CA PHE A 32 13.34 -2.61 -5.19
C PHE A 32 14.45 -1.97 -4.34
N GLY A 33 14.69 -2.52 -3.15
CA GLY A 33 15.64 -1.97 -2.17
C GLY A 33 15.18 -0.71 -1.44
N GLN A 34 14.00 -0.16 -1.72
CA GLN A 34 13.49 1.01 -0.99
C GLN A 34 13.06 0.61 0.42
N THR A 35 13.52 1.31 1.44
CA THR A 35 13.07 1.07 2.82
C THR A 35 11.64 1.60 3.01
N LEU A 36 10.90 1.05 3.98
CA LEU A 36 9.58 1.58 4.37
C LEU A 36 9.66 3.08 4.70
N TYR A 37 10.70 3.49 5.42
CA TYR A 37 10.93 4.88 5.82
C TYR A 37 11.17 5.84 4.64
N ALA A 38 11.79 5.37 3.55
CA ALA A 38 11.94 6.15 2.33
C ALA A 38 10.68 6.12 1.46
N TYR A 39 9.87 5.07 1.57
CA TYR A 39 8.62 4.91 0.83
C TYR A 39 7.49 5.80 1.38
N ILE A 40 7.29 5.84 2.70
CA ILE A 40 6.19 6.61 3.32
C ILE A 40 6.15 8.08 2.85
N PRO A 41 7.23 8.87 2.92
CA PRO A 41 7.20 10.25 2.41
C PRO A 41 7.02 10.33 0.89
N GLN A 42 7.50 9.33 0.12
CA GLN A 42 7.29 9.26 -1.33
C GLN A 42 5.80 9.12 -1.65
N THR A 43 5.12 8.13 -1.06
CA THR A 43 3.70 7.87 -1.33
C THR A 43 2.81 9.01 -0.84
N LEU A 44 3.02 9.54 0.37
CA LEU A 44 2.21 10.62 0.92
C LEU A 44 2.30 11.90 0.09
N LYS A 45 3.54 12.34 -0.21
CA LYS A 45 3.76 13.55 -1.01
C LYS A 45 3.30 13.37 -2.45
N GLY A 46 3.65 12.23 -3.06
CA GLY A 46 3.32 11.95 -4.44
C GLY A 46 1.82 11.85 -4.69
N SER A 47 1.10 11.10 -3.84
CA SER A 47 -0.35 10.91 -3.93
C SER A 47 -1.11 12.22 -3.76
N PHE A 48 -0.68 13.07 -2.82
CA PHE A 48 -1.24 14.40 -2.61
C PHE A 48 -1.06 15.29 -3.84
N ILE A 49 0.17 15.40 -4.36
CA ILE A 49 0.51 16.25 -5.51
C ILE A 49 -0.20 15.76 -6.79
N ASN A 50 -0.21 14.45 -7.03
CA ASN A 50 -0.85 13.85 -8.19
C ASN A 50 -2.35 14.12 -8.20
N THR A 51 -3.01 13.90 -7.05
CA THR A 51 -4.43 14.17 -6.90
C THR A 51 -4.73 15.65 -7.09
N TRP A 52 -3.98 16.55 -6.44
CA TRP A 52 -4.15 17.99 -6.61
C TRP A 52 -4.09 18.38 -8.09
N LYS A 53 -3.03 17.99 -8.80
CA LYS A 53 -2.87 18.28 -10.23
C LYS A 53 -4.01 17.73 -11.08
N ARG A 54 -4.51 16.52 -10.77
CA ARG A 54 -5.62 15.89 -11.49
C ARG A 54 -6.92 16.69 -11.30
N GLU A 55 -7.26 17.04 -10.06
CA GLU A 55 -8.50 17.75 -9.77
C GLU A 55 -8.45 19.22 -10.23
N CYS A 56 -7.29 19.88 -10.22
CA CYS A 56 -7.12 21.18 -10.86
C CYS A 56 -7.45 21.12 -12.36
N LYS A 57 -6.88 20.14 -13.07
CA LYS A 57 -7.17 19.94 -14.51
C LYS A 57 -8.63 19.60 -14.76
N ALA A 58 -9.29 18.88 -13.85
CA ALA A 58 -10.71 18.60 -13.96
C ALA A 58 -11.55 19.88 -13.82
N ALA A 59 -11.22 20.75 -12.87
CA ALA A 59 -11.88 22.05 -12.69
C ALA A 59 -11.65 22.98 -13.90
N GLU A 60 -10.43 23.04 -14.43
CA GLU A 60 -10.08 23.84 -15.61
C GLU A 60 -10.88 23.41 -16.85
N LYS A 61 -11.07 22.10 -17.05
CA LYS A 61 -11.91 21.57 -18.14
C LYS A 61 -13.38 21.98 -18.04
N LEU A 62 -13.85 22.32 -16.84
CA LEU A 62 -15.19 22.85 -16.59
C LEU A 62 -15.24 24.38 -16.65
N GLY A 63 -14.14 25.05 -17.03
CA GLY A 63 -14.02 26.51 -17.02
C GLY A 63 -14.07 27.12 -15.61
N LYS A 64 -13.72 26.33 -14.58
CA LYS A 64 -13.72 26.77 -13.18
C LYS A 64 -12.29 26.95 -12.66
N SER A 65 -12.14 27.81 -11.66
CA SER A 65 -10.86 28.00 -10.96
C SER A 65 -10.43 26.71 -10.23
N PRO A 66 -9.12 26.36 -10.23
CA PRO A 66 -8.56 25.28 -9.43
C PRO A 66 -8.85 25.40 -7.92
N TYR A 67 -9.12 26.59 -7.41
CA TYR A 67 -9.40 26.84 -5.99
C TYR A 67 -10.91 26.92 -5.67
N SER A 68 -11.76 26.62 -6.66
CA SER A 68 -13.21 26.66 -6.48
C SER A 68 -13.75 25.39 -5.80
N LEU A 69 -14.98 25.47 -5.30
CA LEU A 69 -15.73 24.31 -4.80
C LEU A 69 -16.04 23.28 -5.88
N HIS A 70 -15.74 23.52 -7.17
CA HIS A 70 -15.86 22.50 -8.22
C HIS A 70 -14.64 21.56 -8.26
N ASN A 71 -13.57 21.89 -7.54
CA ASN A 71 -12.43 21.00 -7.33
C ASN A 71 -12.72 20.07 -6.15
N HIS A 72 -12.87 18.77 -6.39
CA HIS A 72 -13.16 17.81 -5.33
C HIS A 72 -12.06 17.75 -4.25
N PHE A 73 -10.80 18.06 -4.60
CA PHE A 73 -9.73 18.14 -3.62
C PHE A 73 -10.01 19.21 -2.55
N ILE A 74 -10.50 20.38 -2.97
CA ILE A 74 -10.89 21.46 -2.06
C ILE A 74 -12.09 21.03 -1.21
N GLN A 75 -13.07 20.33 -1.81
CA GLN A 75 -14.21 19.80 -1.05
C GLN A 75 -13.75 18.81 0.02
N TRP A 76 -12.87 17.86 -0.31
CA TRP A 76 -12.36 16.87 0.65
C TRP A 76 -11.60 17.52 1.80
N LEU A 77 -10.66 18.44 1.50
CA LEU A 77 -9.94 19.17 2.54
C LEU A 77 -10.88 19.99 3.42
N SER A 78 -11.91 20.60 2.84
CA SER A 78 -12.90 21.37 3.59
C SER A 78 -13.72 20.47 4.53
N ILE A 79 -14.17 19.31 4.04
CA ILE A 79 -14.91 18.33 4.85
C ILE A 79 -14.03 17.80 5.99
N GLU A 80 -12.77 17.47 5.70
CA GLU A 80 -11.80 17.01 6.70
C GLU A 80 -11.51 18.07 7.76
N ALA A 81 -11.36 19.33 7.35
CA ALA A 81 -11.16 20.46 8.26
C ALA A 81 -12.39 20.70 9.15
N ILE A 82 -13.60 20.74 8.57
CA ILE A 82 -14.85 20.91 9.33
C ILE A 82 -15.05 19.75 10.31
N PHE A 83 -14.83 18.51 9.87
CA PHE A 83 -14.97 17.35 10.74
C PHE A 83 -13.97 17.39 11.90
N THR A 84 -12.71 17.68 11.62
CA THR A 84 -11.66 17.82 12.65
C THR A 84 -11.98 18.96 13.63
N PHE A 85 -12.45 20.09 13.13
CA PHE A 85 -12.89 21.22 13.94
C PHE A 85 -14.08 20.86 14.83
N SER A 86 -15.06 20.11 14.31
CA SER A 86 -16.22 19.66 15.08
C SER A 86 -15.83 18.76 16.26
N ILE A 87 -14.82 17.90 16.08
CA ILE A 87 -14.28 17.06 17.16
C ILE A 87 -13.65 17.93 18.25
N TRP A 88 -12.89 18.94 17.85
CA TRP A 88 -12.30 19.89 18.79
C TRP A 88 -13.36 20.67 19.56
N CYS A 89 -14.37 21.20 18.89
CA CYS A 89 -15.44 21.96 19.55
C CYS A 89 -16.24 21.11 20.55
N ALA A 90 -16.50 19.84 20.23
CA ALA A 90 -17.33 18.99 21.06
C ALA A 90 -16.57 18.35 22.24
N TRP A 91 -15.28 18.02 22.09
CA TRP A 91 -14.53 17.24 23.10
C TRP A 91 -13.17 17.82 23.48
N GLY A 92 -12.79 18.98 22.93
CA GLY A 92 -11.57 19.70 23.27
C GLY A 92 -10.27 19.07 22.74
N TRP A 93 -9.15 19.64 23.16
CA TRP A 93 -7.81 19.35 22.63
C TRP A 93 -7.32 17.92 22.86
N LYS A 94 -7.66 17.30 24.01
CA LYS A 94 -7.22 15.92 24.32
C LYS A 94 -7.79 14.93 23.31
N THR A 95 -9.09 15.02 23.04
CA THR A 95 -9.78 14.15 22.09
C THR A 95 -9.33 14.42 20.67
N LEU A 96 -9.13 15.69 20.30
CA LEU A 96 -8.53 16.03 19.01
C LEU A 96 -7.15 15.38 18.84
N GLY A 97 -6.28 15.45 19.85
CA GLY A 97 -4.96 14.83 19.81
C GLY A 97 -5.02 13.31 19.60
N LEU A 98 -5.92 12.61 20.31
CA LEU A 98 -6.13 11.17 20.14
C LEU A 98 -6.67 10.84 18.74
N PHE A 99 -7.61 11.63 18.23
CA PHE A 99 -8.14 11.47 16.88
C PHE A 99 -7.07 11.64 15.80
N LEU A 100 -6.26 12.71 15.88
CA LEU A 100 -5.18 12.96 14.93
C LEU A 100 -4.12 11.85 14.99
N PHE A 101 -3.80 11.35 16.19
CA PHE A 101 -2.89 10.22 16.36
C PHE A 101 -3.44 8.93 15.73
N GLN A 102 -4.73 8.62 15.94
CA GLN A 102 -5.39 7.49 15.28
C GLN A 102 -5.42 7.65 13.75
N ALA A 103 -5.71 8.84 13.24
CA ALA A 103 -5.70 9.11 11.81
C ALA A 103 -4.31 8.86 11.21
N PHE A 104 -3.26 9.36 11.87
CA PHE A 104 -1.87 9.11 11.51
C PHE A 104 -1.54 7.61 11.47
N LEU A 105 -1.86 6.85 12.53
CA LEU A 105 -1.62 5.41 12.58
C LEU A 105 -2.37 4.66 11.47
N SER A 106 -3.58 5.11 11.14
CA SER A 106 -4.39 4.50 10.09
C SER A 106 -3.77 4.68 8.70
N VAL A 107 -3.31 5.91 8.40
CA VAL A 107 -2.60 6.22 7.14
C VAL A 107 -1.28 5.47 7.08
N TRP A 108 -0.51 5.47 8.17
CA TRP A 108 0.76 4.74 8.25
C TRP A 108 0.58 3.25 7.98
N MET A 109 -0.42 2.61 8.60
CA MET A 109 -0.71 1.20 8.41
C MET A 109 -1.19 0.91 6.97
N LEU A 110 -2.08 1.74 6.42
CA LEU A 110 -2.53 1.63 5.03
C LEU A 110 -1.36 1.66 4.06
N GLU A 111 -0.48 2.64 4.20
CA GLU A 111 0.68 2.79 3.32
C GLU A 111 1.73 1.70 3.56
N THR A 112 1.87 1.19 4.78
CA THR A 112 2.72 0.00 5.05
C THR A 112 2.18 -1.24 4.34
N ILE A 113 0.86 -1.41 4.29
CA ILE A 113 0.23 -2.49 3.52
C ILE A 113 0.43 -2.27 2.01
N ASN A 114 0.30 -1.04 1.50
CA ASN A 114 0.64 -0.73 0.10
C ASN A 114 2.10 -1.05 -0.22
N TYR A 115 3.01 -0.68 0.66
CA TYR A 115 4.44 -0.95 0.53
C TYR A 115 4.71 -2.45 0.33
N ILE A 116 4.20 -3.32 1.21
CA ILE A 116 4.44 -4.77 1.07
C ILE A 116 3.75 -5.35 -0.17
N ARG A 117 2.59 -4.81 -0.58
CA ARG A 117 1.82 -5.31 -1.74
C ARG A 117 2.42 -4.90 -3.08
N HIS A 118 3.17 -3.82 -3.13
CA HIS A 118 3.78 -3.30 -4.37
C HIS A 118 5.31 -3.25 -4.30
N TYR A 119 5.92 -3.96 -3.36
CA TYR A 119 7.37 -3.97 -3.21
C TYR A 119 8.09 -4.56 -4.41
N GLY A 120 8.92 -3.77 -5.07
CA GLY A 120 9.93 -4.23 -6.02
C GLY A 120 9.40 -4.76 -7.36
N LEU A 121 8.09 -4.93 -7.53
CA LEU A 121 7.48 -5.43 -8.77
C LEU A 121 7.34 -4.31 -9.79
N GLN A 122 7.82 -4.57 -11.01
CA GLN A 122 7.91 -3.55 -12.07
C GLN A 122 7.28 -4.04 -13.37
N ARG A 123 6.55 -3.13 -14.03
CA ARG A 123 6.08 -3.29 -15.40
C ARG A 123 7.19 -3.01 -16.38
N LYS A 124 7.30 -3.83 -17.41
CA LYS A 124 8.25 -3.63 -18.50
C LYS A 124 7.78 -2.50 -19.41
N LYS A 125 8.72 -1.62 -19.76
CA LYS A 125 8.52 -0.59 -20.79
C LYS A 125 8.74 -1.22 -22.16
N GLN A 126 7.75 -1.11 -23.03
CA GLN A 126 7.75 -1.64 -24.39
C GLN A 126 8.51 -0.70 -25.34
N ALA A 127 8.85 -1.20 -26.54
CA ALA A 127 9.58 -0.45 -27.57
C ALA A 127 8.85 0.84 -28.02
N ASN A 128 7.51 0.85 -27.95
CA ASN A 128 6.67 2.02 -28.23
C ASN A 128 6.69 3.09 -27.12
N GLY A 129 7.44 2.88 -26.04
CA GLY A 129 7.54 3.80 -24.90
C GLY A 129 6.44 3.67 -23.85
N LEU A 130 5.42 2.83 -24.08
CA LEU A 130 4.35 2.53 -23.13
C LEU A 130 4.74 1.38 -22.19
N TYR A 131 4.11 1.31 -21.02
CA TYR A 131 4.26 0.16 -20.11
C TYR A 131 3.27 -0.95 -20.48
N GLU A 132 3.69 -2.21 -20.36
CA GLU A 132 2.81 -3.37 -20.56
C GLU A 132 1.54 -3.29 -19.70
N PRO A 133 0.38 -3.86 -20.08
CA PRO A 133 -0.85 -3.76 -19.28
C PRO A 133 -0.70 -4.24 -17.83
N VAL A 134 -1.54 -3.72 -16.92
CA VAL A 134 -1.58 -4.23 -15.53
C VAL A 134 -2.10 -5.66 -15.54
N THR A 135 -1.43 -6.55 -14.80
CA THR A 135 -1.77 -7.98 -14.66
C THR A 135 -1.59 -8.37 -13.20
N THR A 136 -1.99 -9.58 -12.86
CA THR A 136 -1.84 -10.17 -11.51
C THR A 136 -0.39 -10.27 -11.04
N LYS A 137 0.59 -10.13 -11.95
CA LYS A 137 2.04 -10.14 -11.66
C LYS A 137 2.58 -8.83 -11.11
N HIS A 138 1.80 -7.74 -11.18
CA HIS A 138 2.23 -6.39 -10.79
C HIS A 138 1.86 -6.04 -9.34
N SER A 139 1.49 -7.04 -8.53
CA SER A 139 1.33 -6.89 -7.10
C SER A 139 1.43 -8.24 -6.40
N TRP A 140 1.82 -8.21 -5.13
CA TRP A 140 1.88 -9.39 -4.28
C TRP A 140 0.50 -9.77 -3.77
N ASN A 141 0.24 -11.07 -3.78
CA ASN A 141 -0.95 -11.69 -3.22
C ASN A 141 -0.62 -12.30 -1.85
N ALA A 142 -1.59 -12.39 -0.95
CA ALA A 142 -1.44 -13.15 0.31
C ALA A 142 -2.53 -14.22 0.40
N PRO A 143 -2.18 -15.52 0.23
CA PRO A 143 -3.19 -16.57 0.06
C PRO A 143 -3.80 -17.07 1.39
N GLN A 144 -3.43 -16.53 2.56
CA GLN A 144 -3.81 -17.10 3.85
C GLN A 144 -5.32 -16.94 4.13
N THR A 145 -6.03 -18.05 4.23
CA THR A 145 -7.51 -18.09 4.31
C THR A 145 -8.09 -17.32 5.49
N LEU A 146 -7.51 -17.44 6.69
CA LEU A 146 -8.01 -16.79 7.90
C LEU A 146 -7.91 -15.27 7.81
N GLN A 147 -6.79 -14.75 7.30
CA GLN A 147 -6.61 -13.32 7.10
C GLN A 147 -7.48 -12.80 5.96
N ASN A 148 -7.70 -13.59 4.90
CA ASN A 148 -8.66 -13.26 3.86
C ASN A 148 -10.10 -13.17 4.38
N LEU A 149 -10.49 -13.96 5.38
CA LEU A 149 -11.81 -13.85 6.00
C LEU A 149 -11.94 -12.57 6.86
N ILE A 150 -10.94 -12.30 7.70
CA ILE A 150 -10.94 -11.14 8.61
C ILE A 150 -10.80 -9.81 7.85
N LEU A 151 -9.96 -9.78 6.82
CA LEU A 151 -9.66 -8.59 6.02
C LEU A 151 -10.54 -8.49 4.77
N LEU A 152 -11.66 -9.22 4.70
CA LEU A 152 -12.62 -9.17 3.59
C LEU A 152 -11.97 -9.33 2.20
N LYS A 153 -11.07 -10.30 2.07
CA LYS A 153 -10.33 -10.64 0.85
C LYS A 153 -9.42 -9.53 0.32
N LEU A 154 -9.07 -8.54 1.14
CA LEU A 154 -8.06 -7.52 0.82
C LEU A 154 -6.71 -8.11 0.37
N GLN A 155 -6.49 -9.39 0.68
CA GLN A 155 -5.28 -10.09 0.29
C GLN A 155 -5.27 -10.63 -1.13
N ARG A 156 -6.43 -10.67 -1.82
CA ARG A 156 -6.60 -10.99 -3.25
C ARG A 156 -6.26 -9.79 -4.14
N HIS A 157 -5.12 -9.18 -3.83
CA HIS A 157 -4.75 -7.86 -4.32
C HIS A 157 -4.37 -7.86 -5.79
N SER A 158 -3.77 -8.95 -6.26
CA SER A 158 -3.41 -9.14 -7.66
C SER A 158 -4.61 -9.13 -8.61
N ASP A 159 -5.70 -9.81 -8.26
CA ASP A 159 -6.94 -9.77 -9.06
C ASP A 159 -7.61 -8.40 -8.97
N HIS A 160 -7.54 -7.73 -7.82
CA HIS A 160 -8.04 -6.36 -7.66
C HIS A 160 -7.29 -5.38 -8.57
N HIS A 161 -5.97 -5.49 -8.71
CA HIS A 161 -5.22 -4.62 -9.63
C HIS A 161 -5.42 -4.96 -11.09
N ALA A 162 -5.55 -6.25 -11.44
CA ALA A 162 -5.89 -6.67 -12.79
C ALA A 162 -7.32 -6.26 -13.19
N ASN A 163 -8.26 -6.26 -12.23
CA ASN A 163 -9.69 -6.03 -12.44
C ASN A 163 -10.25 -5.01 -11.41
N ALA A 164 -9.81 -3.75 -11.48
CA ALA A 164 -10.08 -2.71 -10.48
C ALA A 164 -11.56 -2.44 -10.14
N TYR A 165 -12.48 -2.77 -11.06
CA TYR A 165 -13.92 -2.58 -10.88
C TYR A 165 -14.64 -3.84 -10.34
N LYS A 166 -13.91 -4.94 -10.17
CA LYS A 166 -14.46 -6.20 -9.68
C LYS A 166 -14.82 -6.08 -8.20
N PRO A 167 -16.06 -6.43 -7.80
CA PRO A 167 -16.46 -6.35 -6.40
C PRO A 167 -15.63 -7.28 -5.49
N TYR A 168 -15.28 -6.81 -4.29
CA TYR A 168 -14.31 -7.46 -3.39
C TYR A 168 -14.62 -8.94 -3.07
N GLN A 169 -15.91 -9.27 -2.97
CA GLN A 169 -16.38 -10.62 -2.63
C GLN A 169 -16.10 -11.65 -3.73
N THR A 170 -15.90 -11.21 -4.98
CA THR A 170 -15.65 -12.09 -6.14
C THR A 170 -14.17 -12.14 -6.54
N LEU A 171 -13.30 -11.36 -5.90
CA LEU A 171 -11.86 -11.40 -6.16
C LEU A 171 -11.34 -12.83 -6.03
N LEU A 172 -10.39 -13.23 -6.86
CA LEU A 172 -9.82 -14.58 -6.90
C LEU A 172 -8.32 -14.58 -6.57
N SER A 173 -7.81 -15.72 -6.15
CA SER A 173 -6.36 -15.96 -6.13
C SER A 173 -5.98 -16.56 -7.48
N CYS A 174 -5.12 -15.87 -8.23
CA CYS A 174 -4.68 -16.33 -9.55
C CYS A 174 -3.36 -17.09 -9.41
N GLU A 175 -3.21 -18.21 -10.12
CA GLU A 175 -2.01 -19.07 -10.02
C GLU A 175 -0.72 -18.35 -10.42
N ASP A 176 -0.84 -17.41 -11.35
CA ASP A 176 0.26 -16.60 -11.88
C ASP A 176 0.61 -15.39 -11.00
N SER A 177 -0.17 -15.12 -9.94
CA SER A 177 0.13 -14.04 -9.00
C SER A 177 1.32 -14.40 -8.09
N PRO A 178 2.29 -13.50 -7.92
CA PRO A 178 3.36 -13.70 -6.95
C PRO A 178 2.78 -13.60 -5.55
N ASN A 179 3.21 -14.48 -4.64
CA ASN A 179 2.67 -14.54 -3.29
C ASN A 179 3.71 -14.01 -2.28
N LEU A 180 3.23 -13.29 -1.28
CA LEU A 180 4.02 -13.02 -0.09
C LEU A 180 4.35 -14.35 0.61
N PRO A 181 5.56 -14.51 1.15
CA PRO A 181 5.99 -15.76 1.78
C PRO A 181 5.30 -16.01 3.12
N CYS A 182 4.65 -15.00 3.69
CA CYS A 182 3.87 -15.11 4.93
C CYS A 182 2.67 -14.15 4.91
N GLY A 183 1.83 -14.24 5.94
CA GLY A 183 0.66 -13.37 6.06
C GLY A 183 1.02 -11.91 6.31
N TYR A 184 0.05 -11.01 6.10
CA TYR A 184 0.27 -9.55 6.19
C TYR A 184 0.85 -9.12 7.53
N ALA A 185 0.38 -9.68 8.66
CA ALA A 185 0.90 -9.32 9.97
C ALA A 185 2.44 -9.50 10.08
N VAL A 186 2.95 -10.64 9.61
CA VAL A 186 4.39 -10.94 9.65
C VAL A 186 5.16 -10.08 8.65
N CYS A 187 4.63 -9.88 7.43
CA CYS A 187 5.24 -9.01 6.44
C CYS A 187 5.31 -7.54 6.90
N VAL A 188 4.24 -7.04 7.51
CA VAL A 188 4.19 -5.68 8.09
C VAL A 188 5.26 -5.55 9.16
N LEU A 189 5.32 -6.45 10.13
CA LEU A 189 6.34 -6.41 11.19
C LEU A 189 7.76 -6.49 10.61
N ALA A 190 8.00 -7.40 9.67
CA ALA A 190 9.30 -7.53 9.01
C ALA A 190 9.69 -6.24 8.25
N SER A 191 8.72 -5.55 7.62
CA SER A 191 8.95 -4.32 6.83
C SER A 191 9.52 -3.15 7.64
N PHE A 192 9.30 -3.14 8.96
CA PHE A 192 9.91 -2.16 9.88
C PHE A 192 11.41 -2.41 10.09
N PHE A 193 11.94 -3.57 9.71
CA PHE A 193 13.36 -3.92 9.84
C PHE A 193 13.95 -4.19 8.45
N PRO A 194 14.47 -3.17 7.74
CA PRO A 194 14.84 -3.30 6.33
C PRO A 194 15.76 -4.48 5.99
N PRO A 195 16.82 -4.82 6.76
CA PRO A 195 17.65 -5.99 6.46
C PRO A 195 16.86 -7.31 6.49
N VAL A 196 15.92 -7.45 7.42
CA VAL A 196 15.03 -8.62 7.53
C VAL A 196 14.08 -8.65 6.33
N TRP A 197 13.39 -7.54 6.08
CA TRP A 197 12.46 -7.43 4.97
C TRP A 197 13.12 -7.75 3.63
N PHE A 198 14.28 -7.16 3.37
CA PHE A 198 15.04 -7.36 2.13
C PHE A 198 15.52 -8.81 1.97
N GLY A 199 15.96 -9.46 3.05
CA GLY A 199 16.31 -10.89 3.01
C GLY A 199 15.13 -11.78 2.61
N ILE A 200 13.91 -11.41 3.05
CA ILE A 200 12.68 -12.15 2.73
C ILE A 200 12.22 -11.84 1.29
N VAL A 201 12.03 -10.58 0.93
CA VAL A 201 11.29 -10.21 -0.29
C VAL A 201 12.17 -10.07 -1.53
N ASN A 202 13.44 -9.67 -1.40
CA ASN A 202 14.27 -9.36 -2.58
C ASN A 202 14.49 -10.58 -3.50
N PRO A 203 14.78 -11.80 -2.99
CA PRO A 203 14.91 -12.98 -3.85
C PRO A 203 13.64 -13.24 -4.68
N LEU A 204 12.47 -13.03 -4.06
CA LEU A 204 11.18 -13.23 -4.71
C LEU A 204 10.92 -12.14 -5.75
N ALA A 205 11.15 -10.88 -5.41
CA ALA A 205 10.94 -9.74 -6.30
C ALA A 205 11.83 -9.82 -7.53
N GLU A 206 13.10 -10.18 -7.35
CA GLU A 206 14.06 -10.35 -8.44
C GLU A 206 13.65 -11.49 -9.39
N ALA A 207 13.30 -12.65 -8.84
CA ALA A 207 12.81 -13.78 -9.63
C ALA A 207 11.52 -13.41 -10.38
N THR A 208 10.62 -12.66 -9.72
CA THR A 208 9.35 -12.27 -10.31
C THR A 208 9.53 -11.36 -11.53
N ASN A 209 10.38 -10.34 -11.40
CA ASN A 209 10.67 -9.41 -12.49
C ASN A 209 11.41 -10.08 -13.67
N LYS A 210 12.30 -11.05 -13.40
CA LYS A 210 13.08 -11.74 -14.44
C LYS A 210 12.31 -12.84 -15.15
N GLN A 211 11.67 -13.73 -14.39
CA GLN A 211 11.20 -15.04 -14.89
C GLN A 211 9.72 -15.31 -14.59
N GLY A 212 9.02 -14.42 -13.89
CA GLY A 212 7.59 -14.57 -13.58
C GLY A 212 7.33 -15.02 -12.15
N ARG A 213 7.27 -16.33 -11.86
CA ARG A 213 7.04 -16.80 -10.48
C ARG A 213 8.37 -17.25 -9.86
N PRO A 214 8.65 -16.96 -8.57
CA PRO A 214 9.83 -17.49 -7.90
C PRO A 214 9.84 -19.03 -7.92
N ASN A 215 11.01 -19.61 -8.19
CA ASN A 215 11.22 -21.06 -8.13
C ASN A 215 11.52 -21.50 -6.68
N ASP A 216 11.68 -22.82 -6.48
CA ASP A 216 11.90 -23.39 -5.15
C ASP A 216 13.16 -22.85 -4.46
N GLU A 217 14.22 -22.54 -5.21
CA GLU A 217 15.47 -21.98 -4.68
C GLU A 217 15.24 -20.58 -4.09
N GLN A 218 14.53 -19.70 -4.79
CA GLN A 218 14.23 -18.36 -4.26
C GLN A 218 13.24 -18.40 -3.10
N MET A 219 12.28 -19.34 -3.15
CA MET A 219 11.37 -19.59 -2.03
C MET A 219 12.14 -20.07 -0.79
N GLU A 220 13.11 -20.96 -0.94
CA GLU A 220 13.94 -21.47 0.16
C GLU A 220 14.80 -20.37 0.79
N LYS A 221 15.41 -19.50 -0.04
CA LYS A 221 16.16 -18.33 0.45
C LYS A 221 15.28 -17.40 1.28
N SER A 222 14.11 -17.03 0.75
CA SER A 222 13.13 -16.21 1.47
C SER A 222 12.69 -16.86 2.78
N ASN A 223 12.37 -18.16 2.75
CA ASN A 223 11.91 -18.91 3.92
C ASN A 223 12.99 -19.04 5.00
N SER A 224 14.25 -19.13 4.61
CA SER A 224 15.38 -19.16 5.55
C SER A 224 15.50 -17.85 6.33
N SER A 225 15.44 -16.71 5.64
CA SER A 225 15.41 -15.39 6.30
C SER A 225 14.18 -15.22 7.20
N LEU A 226 13.01 -15.69 6.76
CA LEU A 226 11.78 -15.64 7.54
C LEU A 226 11.87 -16.48 8.83
N LYS A 227 12.42 -17.70 8.76
CA LYS A 227 12.59 -18.57 9.95
C LYS A 227 13.50 -17.94 10.99
N ILE A 228 14.62 -17.35 10.56
CA ILE A 228 15.54 -16.64 11.45
C ILE A 228 14.81 -15.48 12.15
N TRP A 229 14.05 -14.70 11.38
CA TRP A 229 13.26 -13.60 11.92
C TRP A 229 12.24 -14.06 12.97
N LEU A 230 11.47 -15.10 12.66
CA LEU A 230 10.45 -15.64 13.58
C LEU A 230 11.07 -16.20 14.87
N ALA A 231 12.23 -16.86 14.76
CA ALA A 231 12.97 -17.35 15.92
C ALA A 231 13.41 -16.19 16.83
N ILE A 232 14.00 -15.13 16.26
CA ILE A 232 14.39 -13.93 17.02
C ILE A 232 13.19 -13.31 17.72
N GLN A 233 12.06 -13.14 17.01
CA GLN A 233 10.85 -12.56 17.60
C GLN A 233 10.31 -13.39 18.76
N THR A 234 10.27 -14.70 18.61
CA THR A 234 9.76 -15.60 19.66
C THR A 234 10.69 -15.56 20.88
N SER A 235 12.01 -15.56 20.69
CA SER A 235 12.97 -15.41 21.77
C SER A 235 12.81 -14.09 22.53
N ILE A 236 12.63 -12.96 21.83
CA ILE A 236 12.39 -11.65 22.46
C ILE A 236 11.12 -11.67 23.31
N VAL A 237 10.02 -12.19 22.77
CA VAL A 237 8.74 -12.28 23.49
C VAL A 237 8.87 -13.17 24.73
N THR A 238 9.54 -14.33 24.60
CA THR A 238 9.78 -15.22 25.75
C THR A 238 10.60 -14.54 26.84
N ILE A 239 11.67 -13.81 26.48
CA ILE A 239 12.48 -13.06 27.45
C ILE A 239 11.65 -11.99 28.14
N LEU A 240 10.89 -11.20 27.39
CA LEU A 240 10.03 -10.16 27.96
C LEU A 240 8.95 -10.74 28.89
N ALA A 241 8.38 -11.89 28.54
CA ALA A 241 7.39 -12.59 29.37
C ALA A 241 7.99 -13.18 30.66
N ILE A 242 9.31 -13.34 30.76
CA ILE A 242 10.00 -13.77 31.98
C ILE A 242 10.33 -12.56 32.88
N ILE A 243 10.48 -11.37 32.29
CA ILE A 243 10.89 -10.14 33.00
C ILE A 243 9.68 -9.37 33.57
N ILE A 244 8.47 -9.59 33.04
CA ILE A 244 7.20 -9.01 33.48
C ILE A 244 6.48 -9.97 34.42
#